data_AF-A0A847Z4F1-F1
#
_entry.id   AF-A0A847Z4F1-F1
#
_cell.length_a   1.000
_cell.length_b   1.000
_cell.length_c   1.000
_cell.angle_alpha   90.00
_cell.angle_beta   90.00
_cell.angle_gamma   90.00
#
_symmetry.space_group_name_H-M   'P 1'
#
loop_
_entity.id
_entity.type
_entity.pdbx_description
1 polymer ?
#
loop_
_entity_poly.entity_id
_entity_poly.type
_entity_poly.pdbx_seq_one_letter_code
_entity_poly.pdbx_strand_id
1 'polypeptide(L)'
;MQLAINEIISICKMRGIIFPGSEIYDGLANSWDYGPLGVEIKNNIKKAWWKKFVQENQYNIGVDCAILMNPKTWEASGHLANFNDPLIDCKNCRQRFRADKLIEEYYQKKGEHKNADGWSNAAMEQFLADNKIVCPSCGKIDFTPIRQFNLMFKTFQGVTEDSASQIYLRPETCQGIFVNFKNVQRTTRKRLPFGIAQIGKSFRNEITPGNFIFRT
;
A
#
# COMPACT_ATOMS: atom_id res chain seq x y z
N MET A 1 -0.81 3.08 30.91
CA MET A 1 0.15 4.04 30.32
C MET A 1 0.23 3.73 28.84
N GLN A 2 -0.20 4.66 27.98
CA GLN A 2 -0.13 4.49 26.53
C GLN A 2 1.18 5.13 26.06
N LEU A 3 2.08 4.32 25.50
CA LEU A 3 3.35 4.82 24.95
C LEU A 3 3.08 5.66 23.70
N ALA A 4 3.82 6.75 23.55
CA ALA A 4 3.82 7.52 22.31
C ALA A 4 4.47 6.71 21.18
N ILE A 5 4.05 6.94 19.93
CA ILE A 5 4.55 6.17 18.78
C ILE A 5 6.08 6.24 18.64
N ASN A 6 6.68 7.39 18.94
CA ASN A 6 8.13 7.58 18.88
C ASN A 6 8.88 6.73 19.92
N GLU A 7 8.28 6.50 21.09
CA GLU A 7 8.86 5.63 22.13
C GLU A 7 8.84 4.17 21.65
N ILE A 8 7.73 3.74 21.01
CA ILE A 8 7.61 2.40 20.44
C ILE A 8 8.67 2.18 19.35
N ILE A 9 8.84 3.14 18.43
CA ILE A 9 9.85 3.07 17.36
C ILE A 9 11.25 2.93 17.96
N SER A 10 11.57 3.73 18.98
CA SER A 10 12.88 3.69 19.64
C SER A 10 13.15 2.32 20.30
N ILE A 11 12.15 1.76 21.00
CA ILE A 11 12.26 0.41 21.59
C ILE A 11 12.44 -0.65 20.50
N CYS A 12 11.67 -0.59 19.42
CA CYS A 12 11.79 -1.54 18.30
C CYS A 12 13.21 -1.54 17.72
N LYS A 13 13.82 -0.36 17.56
CA LYS A 13 15.19 -0.23 17.07
C LYS A 13 16.20 -0.78 18.08
N MET A 14 16.17 -0.31 19.33
CA MET A 14 17.11 -0.71 20.39
C MET A 14 17.09 -2.21 20.68
N ARG A 15 15.93 -2.87 20.51
CA ARG A 15 15.75 -4.30 20.78
C ARG A 15 15.97 -5.19 19.56
N GLY A 16 16.34 -4.64 18.40
CA GLY A 16 16.55 -5.44 17.19
C GLY A 16 15.26 -6.03 16.60
N ILE A 17 14.14 -5.29 16.71
CA ILE A 17 12.84 -5.69 16.15
C ILE A 17 12.70 -5.12 14.73
N ILE A 18 12.78 -3.81 14.56
CA ILE A 18 12.62 -3.14 13.26
C ILE A 18 13.66 -2.02 13.13
N PHE A 19 14.26 -1.90 11.95
CA PHE A 19 15.21 -0.86 11.57
C PHE A 19 14.68 -0.07 10.36
N PRO A 20 15.03 1.22 10.22
CA PRO A 20 14.87 1.93 8.95
C PRO A 20 15.62 1.19 7.84
N GLY A 21 14.97 1.00 6.69
CA GLY A 21 15.61 0.37 5.54
C GLY A 21 16.74 1.26 5.00
N SER A 22 17.87 0.66 4.64
CA SER A 22 19.06 1.39 4.13
C SER A 22 19.61 2.45 5.09
N GLU A 23 19.53 2.24 6.41
CA GLU A 23 19.85 3.24 7.45
C GLU A 23 21.21 3.93 7.29
N ILE A 24 22.26 3.20 6.89
CA ILE A 24 23.62 3.76 6.73
C ILE A 24 23.76 4.71 5.53
N TYR A 25 22.74 4.77 4.67
CA TYR A 25 22.64 5.62 3.48
C TYR A 25 21.47 6.60 3.61
N ASP A 26 21.30 7.20 4.80
CA ASP A 26 20.23 8.13 5.16
C ASP A 26 18.80 7.54 5.15
N GLY A 27 18.70 6.24 4.95
CA GLY A 27 17.43 5.52 4.91
C GLY A 27 16.69 5.64 3.58
N LEU A 28 15.72 4.75 3.38
CA LEU A 28 14.76 4.83 2.29
C LEU A 28 13.36 5.02 2.88
N ALA A 29 12.68 6.11 2.50
CA ALA A 29 11.34 6.39 2.98
C ALA A 29 10.40 5.20 2.76
N ASN A 30 9.58 4.89 3.78
CA ASN A 30 8.63 3.76 3.79
C ASN A 30 9.27 2.36 3.71
N SER A 31 10.59 2.23 3.71
CA SER A 31 11.28 0.95 3.77
C SER A 31 11.72 0.61 5.20
N TRP A 32 11.50 -0.65 5.62
CA TRP A 32 11.82 -1.12 6.97
C TRP A 32 12.36 -2.55 6.95
N ASP A 33 13.42 -2.78 7.70
CA ASP A 33 14.06 -4.08 7.88
C ASP A 33 13.66 -4.70 9.22
N TYR A 34 13.38 -6.01 9.23
CA TYR A 34 13.07 -6.74 10.47
C TYR A 34 14.35 -7.35 11.02
N GLY A 35 14.77 -6.91 12.21
CA GLY A 35 15.96 -7.40 12.89
C GLY A 35 15.80 -8.80 13.51
N PRO A 36 16.78 -9.28 14.29
CA PRO A 36 16.79 -10.65 14.82
C PRO A 36 15.54 -11.04 15.62
N LEU A 37 15.01 -10.15 16.47
CA LEU A 37 13.75 -10.43 17.18
C LEU A 37 12.53 -10.23 16.27
N GLY A 38 12.59 -9.24 15.38
CA GLY A 38 11.49 -8.92 14.48
C GLY A 38 11.19 -10.03 13.49
N VAL A 39 12.21 -10.70 12.95
CA VAL A 39 12.03 -11.83 12.03
C VAL A 39 11.34 -13.01 12.71
N GLU A 40 11.70 -13.32 13.96
CA GLU A 40 11.07 -14.38 14.74
C GLU A 40 9.61 -14.05 15.07
N ILE A 41 9.33 -12.82 15.54
CA ILE A 41 7.96 -12.35 15.80
C ILE A 41 7.11 -12.46 14.52
N LYS A 42 7.61 -11.95 13.40
CA LYS A 42 6.92 -11.97 12.11
C LYS A 42 6.66 -13.39 11.62
N ASN A 43 7.65 -14.28 11.76
CA ASN A 43 7.52 -15.68 11.36
C ASN A 43 6.50 -16.42 12.25
N ASN A 44 6.49 -16.15 13.56
CA ASN A 44 5.53 -16.74 14.48
C ASN A 44 4.09 -16.29 14.17
N ILE A 45 3.88 -15.01 13.87
CA ILE A 45 2.57 -14.48 13.44
C ILE A 45 2.12 -15.16 12.14
N LYS A 46 2.99 -15.26 11.13
CA LYS A 46 2.68 -15.94 9.87
C LYS A 46 2.30 -17.41 10.08
N LYS A 47 3.07 -18.14 10.89
CA LYS A 47 2.81 -19.54 11.24
C LYS A 47 1.47 -19.70 11.95
N ALA A 48 1.19 -18.86 12.95
CA ALA A 48 -0.08 -18.88 13.68
C ALA A 48 -1.27 -18.60 12.76
N TRP A 49 -1.16 -17.59 11.89
CA TRP A 49 -2.20 -17.27 10.90
C TRP A 49 -2.42 -18.43 9.93
N TRP A 50 -1.34 -19.00 9.37
CA TRP A 50 -1.44 -20.12 8.43
C TRP A 50 -2.06 -21.36 9.07
N LYS A 51 -1.64 -21.68 10.30
CA LYS A 51 -2.22 -22.77 11.08
C LYS A 51 -3.73 -22.56 11.26
N LYS A 52 -4.13 -21.38 11.74
CA LYS A 52 -5.52 -21.08 12.08
C LYS A 52 -6.45 -21.04 10.86
N PHE A 53 -6.05 -20.34 9.80
CA PHE A 53 -6.92 -20.03 8.69
C PHE A 53 -6.79 -21.02 7.52
N VAL A 54 -5.67 -21.73 7.41
CA VAL A 54 -5.43 -22.67 6.30
C VAL A 54 -5.42 -24.11 6.79
N GLN A 55 -4.59 -24.47 7.77
CA GLN A 55 -4.43 -25.87 8.18
C GLN A 55 -5.60 -26.39 9.02
N GLU A 56 -6.13 -25.59 9.94
CA GLU A 56 -7.27 -25.94 10.79
C GLU A 56 -8.63 -25.80 10.07
N ASN A 57 -8.67 -25.12 8.92
CA ASN A 57 -9.90 -24.96 8.15
C ASN A 57 -9.95 -25.97 7.00
N GLN A 58 -10.87 -26.93 7.09
CA GLN A 58 -11.06 -27.98 6.08
C GLN A 58 -11.37 -27.49 4.65
N TYR A 59 -11.84 -26.25 4.49
CA TYR A 59 -12.22 -25.68 3.19
C TYR A 59 -11.10 -24.90 2.53
N ASN A 60 -10.07 -24.48 3.26
CA ASN A 60 -9.06 -23.57 2.75
C ASN A 60 -7.83 -24.32 2.22
N ILE A 61 -7.25 -23.79 1.15
CA ILE A 61 -6.04 -24.32 0.50
C ILE A 61 -5.01 -23.21 0.35
N GLY A 62 -3.73 -23.54 0.51
CA GLY A 62 -2.63 -22.61 0.29
C GLY A 62 -2.13 -22.57 -1.14
N VAL A 63 -1.72 -21.39 -1.60
CA VAL A 63 -0.91 -21.16 -2.80
C VAL A 63 0.18 -20.13 -2.52
N ASP A 64 1.23 -20.14 -3.32
CA ASP A 64 2.24 -19.07 -3.38
C ASP A 64 2.47 -18.67 -4.84
N CYS A 65 1.91 -17.52 -5.23
CA CYS A 65 1.96 -17.01 -6.58
C CYS A 65 3.14 -16.05 -6.76
N ALA A 66 3.61 -15.92 -8.01
CA ALA A 66 4.65 -14.97 -8.37
C ALA A 66 4.26 -13.50 -8.05
N ILE A 67 5.28 -12.67 -7.81
CA ILE A 67 5.11 -11.22 -7.63
C ILE A 67 4.87 -10.53 -8.98
N LEU A 68 5.63 -10.93 -9.99
CA LEU A 68 5.53 -10.41 -11.34
C LEU A 68 4.48 -11.21 -12.10
N MET A 69 3.52 -10.51 -12.69
CA MET A 69 2.42 -11.09 -13.46
C MET A 69 2.29 -10.38 -14.80
N ASN A 70 1.67 -11.05 -15.77
CA ASN A 70 1.36 -10.44 -17.05
C ASN A 70 0.52 -9.16 -16.85
N PRO A 71 0.89 -8.01 -17.48
CA PRO A 71 0.20 -6.73 -17.31
C PRO A 71 -1.30 -6.76 -17.56
N LYS A 72 -1.77 -7.65 -18.46
CA LYS A 72 -3.20 -7.83 -18.74
C LYS A 72 -4.01 -8.23 -17.51
N THR A 73 -3.36 -8.85 -16.51
CA THR A 73 -3.99 -9.15 -15.22
C THR A 73 -4.40 -7.88 -14.47
N TRP A 74 -3.54 -6.86 -14.49
CA TRP A 74 -3.75 -5.59 -13.81
C TRP A 74 -4.71 -4.69 -14.58
N GLU A 75 -4.73 -4.82 -15.91
CA GLU A 75 -5.73 -4.20 -16.77
C GLU A 75 -7.12 -4.78 -16.52
N ALA A 76 -7.26 -6.11 -16.60
CA ALA A 76 -8.53 -6.81 -16.43
C ALA A 76 -9.13 -6.63 -15.01
N SER A 77 -8.28 -6.51 -13.99
CA SER A 77 -8.71 -6.22 -12.62
C SER A 77 -8.98 -4.73 -12.36
N GLY A 78 -8.72 -3.86 -13.33
CA GLY A 78 -8.94 -2.41 -13.23
C GLY A 78 -7.88 -1.65 -12.44
N HIS A 79 -6.81 -2.29 -11.95
CA HIS A 79 -5.75 -1.64 -11.18
C HIS A 79 -5.02 -0.56 -11.97
N LEU A 80 -4.80 -0.78 -13.28
CA LEU A 80 -4.12 0.24 -14.10
C LEU A 80 -4.94 1.53 -14.26
N ALA A 81 -6.27 1.43 -14.20
CA ALA A 81 -7.16 2.57 -14.36
C ALA A 81 -7.55 3.23 -13.04
N ASN A 82 -7.76 2.43 -11.98
CA ASN A 82 -8.44 2.88 -10.77
C ASN A 82 -7.57 2.85 -9.50
N PHE A 83 -6.39 2.21 -9.53
CA PHE A 83 -5.53 2.10 -8.35
C PHE A 83 -4.62 3.33 -8.22
N ASN A 84 -5.24 4.49 -8.01
CA ASN A 84 -4.57 5.78 -8.00
C ASN A 84 -4.97 6.62 -6.78
N ASP A 85 -4.06 7.50 -6.35
CA ASP A 85 -4.34 8.55 -5.36
C ASP A 85 -4.54 9.93 -6.03
N PRO A 86 -5.46 10.77 -5.51
CA PRO A 86 -5.66 12.14 -5.98
C PRO A 86 -4.54 13.06 -5.47
N LEU A 87 -3.53 13.31 -6.30
CA LEU A 87 -2.34 14.08 -5.96
C LEU A 87 -2.48 15.55 -6.36
N ILE A 88 -2.12 16.46 -5.45
CA ILE A 88 -1.91 17.89 -5.72
C ILE A 88 -0.51 18.34 -5.31
N ASP A 89 0.00 19.36 -5.97
CA ASP A 89 1.25 20.02 -5.62
C ASP A 89 0.98 21.46 -5.18
N CYS A 90 1.60 21.90 -4.09
CA CYS A 90 1.60 23.31 -3.76
C CYS A 90 2.53 24.05 -4.74
N LYS A 91 2.00 25.00 -5.52
CA LYS A 91 2.80 25.72 -6.53
C LYS A 91 3.96 26.52 -5.93
N ASN A 92 3.84 26.87 -4.65
CA ASN A 92 4.83 27.69 -3.95
C ASN A 92 6.01 26.88 -3.37
N CYS A 93 5.73 25.81 -2.63
CA CYS A 93 6.78 25.00 -1.99
C CYS A 93 7.08 23.69 -2.73
N ARG A 94 6.33 23.37 -3.79
CA ARG A 94 6.44 22.16 -4.62
C ARG A 94 6.25 20.84 -3.87
N GLN A 95 5.80 20.89 -2.62
CA GLN A 95 5.46 19.69 -1.87
C GLN A 95 4.16 19.09 -2.40
N ARG A 96 4.13 17.76 -2.33
CA ARG A 96 3.04 16.90 -2.80
C ARG A 96 2.15 16.49 -1.66
N PHE A 97 0.85 16.56 -1.87
CA PHE A 97 -0.16 16.18 -0.91
C PHE A 97 -1.24 15.35 -1.59
N ARG A 98 -1.86 14.44 -0.85
CA ARG A 98 -3.10 13.83 -1.31
C ARG A 98 -4.27 14.74 -0.96
N ALA A 99 -5.11 15.04 -1.96
CA ALA A 99 -6.25 15.95 -1.80
C ALA A 99 -7.25 15.41 -0.76
N ASP A 100 -7.55 14.12 -0.80
CA ASP A 100 -8.45 13.44 0.13
C ASP A 100 -8.00 13.57 1.59
N LYS A 101 -6.69 13.46 1.86
CA LYS A 101 -6.11 13.60 3.20
C LYS A 101 -6.16 15.03 3.72
N LEU A 102 -5.93 16.02 2.86
CA LEU A 102 -6.09 17.43 3.26
C LEU A 102 -7.54 17.73 3.67
N ILE A 103 -8.51 17.13 2.96
CA ILE A 103 -9.94 17.26 3.28
C ILE A 103 -10.26 16.55 4.60
N GLU A 104 -9.75 15.34 4.80
CA GLU A 104 -9.94 14.59 6.05
C GLU A 104 -9.34 15.34 7.25
N GLU A 105 -8.12 15.85 7.14
CA GLU A 105 -7.47 16.65 8.19
C GLU A 105 -8.24 17.94 8.50
N TYR A 106 -8.84 18.56 7.48
CA TYR A 106 -9.71 19.73 7.67
C TYR A 106 -10.95 19.39 8.51
N TYR A 107 -11.63 18.28 8.22
CA TYR A 107 -12.78 17.83 9.00
C TYR A 107 -12.39 17.43 10.42
N GLN A 108 -11.27 16.73 10.59
CA GLN A 108 -10.77 16.33 11.91
C GLN A 108 -10.50 17.56 12.79
N LYS A 109 -9.91 18.64 12.24
CA LYS A 109 -9.70 19.91 12.98
C LYS A 109 -11.01 20.57 13.41
N LYS A 110 -12.13 20.28 12.76
CA LYS A 110 -13.47 20.73 13.14
C LYS A 110 -14.21 19.75 14.08
N GLY A 111 -13.60 18.63 14.45
CA GLY A 111 -14.23 17.58 15.23
C GLY A 111 -15.18 16.68 14.43
N GLU A 112 -15.11 16.72 13.11
CA GLU A 112 -15.90 15.85 12.21
C GLU A 112 -15.03 14.71 11.66
N HIS A 113 -15.58 13.50 11.59
CA HIS A 113 -14.92 12.36 10.96
C HIS A 113 -15.56 12.08 9.60
N LYS A 114 -15.18 12.89 8.60
CA LYS A 114 -15.60 12.73 7.21
C LYS A 114 -14.37 12.55 6.32
N ASN A 115 -14.47 11.66 5.33
CA ASN A 115 -13.49 11.45 4.29
C ASN A 115 -14.05 11.86 2.92
N ALA A 116 -13.16 12.07 1.96
CA ALA A 116 -13.52 12.38 0.56
C ALA A 116 -13.62 11.11 -0.30
N ASP A 117 -13.87 9.95 0.32
CA ASP A 117 -13.90 8.67 -0.38
C ASP A 117 -15.04 8.67 -1.41
N GLY A 118 -14.71 8.38 -2.67
CA GLY A 118 -15.65 8.37 -3.79
C GLY A 118 -15.97 9.75 -4.39
N TRP A 119 -15.34 10.82 -3.94
CA TRP A 119 -15.50 12.14 -4.56
C TRP A 119 -14.80 12.21 -5.91
N SER A 120 -15.35 13.01 -6.83
CA SER A 120 -14.65 13.35 -8.08
C SER A 120 -13.51 14.33 -7.82
N ASN A 121 -12.52 14.36 -8.72
CA ASN A 121 -11.44 15.34 -8.65
C ASN A 121 -11.98 16.78 -8.62
N ALA A 122 -12.99 17.08 -9.45
CA ALA A 122 -13.61 18.41 -9.48
C ALA A 122 -14.27 18.77 -8.14
N ALA A 123 -14.96 17.83 -7.49
CA ALA A 123 -15.56 18.06 -6.18
C ALA A 123 -14.50 18.32 -5.09
N MET A 124 -13.40 17.57 -5.12
CA MET A 124 -12.28 17.80 -4.20
C MET A 124 -11.59 19.15 -4.44
N GLU A 125 -11.33 19.53 -5.69
CA GLU A 125 -10.75 20.84 -6.04
C GLU A 125 -11.64 21.99 -5.60
N GLN A 126 -12.94 21.89 -5.86
CA GLN A 126 -13.92 22.89 -5.45
C GLN A 126 -13.97 23.01 -3.93
N PHE A 127 -13.96 21.89 -3.21
CA PHE A 127 -13.95 21.91 -1.75
C PHE A 127 -12.69 22.56 -1.17
N LEU A 128 -11.51 22.28 -1.74
CA LEU A 128 -10.26 22.92 -1.33
C LEU A 128 -10.31 24.45 -1.52
N ALA A 129 -10.90 24.91 -2.62
CA ALA A 129 -11.07 26.33 -2.92
C ALA A 129 -12.10 27.01 -1.99
N ASP A 130 -13.29 26.42 -1.83
CA ASP A 130 -14.39 26.97 -1.03
C ASP A 130 -14.00 27.10 0.45
N ASN A 131 -13.28 26.10 0.98
CA ASN A 131 -12.84 26.08 2.37
C ASN A 131 -11.47 26.75 2.59
N LYS A 132 -10.86 27.30 1.53
CA LYS A 132 -9.53 27.94 1.54
C LYS A 132 -8.50 27.10 2.28
N ILE A 133 -8.45 25.80 2.00
CA ILE A 133 -7.54 24.87 2.66
C ILE A 133 -6.11 25.29 2.35
N VAL A 134 -5.31 25.50 3.40
CA VAL A 134 -3.92 25.94 3.27
C VAL A 134 -2.98 24.77 3.15
N CYS A 135 -1.90 24.94 2.40
CA CYS A 135 -0.76 24.02 2.38
C CYS A 135 -0.20 23.87 3.81
N PRO A 136 -0.15 22.65 4.37
CA PRO A 136 0.38 22.41 5.71
C PRO A 136 1.82 22.89 5.92
N SER A 137 2.60 22.94 4.84
CA SER A 137 4.04 23.20 4.91
C SER A 137 4.43 24.66 4.72
N CYS A 138 3.60 25.46 4.03
CA CYS A 138 3.92 26.88 3.77
C CYS A 138 2.76 27.85 3.95
N GLY A 139 1.56 27.37 4.30
CA GLY A 139 0.39 28.20 4.58
C GLY A 139 -0.29 28.84 3.36
N LYS A 140 0.20 28.63 2.13
CA LYS A 140 -0.44 29.16 0.91
C LYS A 140 -1.56 28.26 0.40
N ILE A 141 -2.55 28.82 -0.28
CA ILE A 141 -3.72 28.12 -0.85
C ILE A 141 -3.58 27.78 -2.35
N ASP A 142 -2.38 27.96 -2.91
CA ASP A 142 -2.14 27.78 -4.34
C ASP A 142 -1.67 26.36 -4.65
N PHE A 143 -2.61 25.54 -5.14
CA PHE A 143 -2.40 24.16 -5.55
C PHE A 143 -2.55 23.98 -7.07
N THR A 144 -1.90 22.94 -7.60
CA THR A 144 -2.16 22.43 -8.96
C THR A 144 -3.48 21.66 -9.03
N PRO A 145 -4.06 21.47 -10.22
CA PRO A 145 -5.16 20.54 -10.41
C PRO A 145 -4.78 19.12 -9.97
N ILE A 146 -5.78 18.36 -9.51
CA ILE A 146 -5.61 16.98 -9.06
C ILE A 146 -5.20 16.10 -10.23
N ARG A 147 -4.09 15.37 -10.03
CA ARG A 147 -3.60 14.35 -10.95
C ARG A 147 -3.76 12.98 -10.31
N GLN A 148 -4.15 12.00 -11.11
CA GLN A 148 -4.23 10.62 -10.66
C GLN A 148 -2.82 10.01 -10.67
N PHE A 149 -2.33 9.62 -9.49
CA PHE A 149 -1.03 8.96 -9.35
C PHE A 149 -1.21 7.47 -9.12
N ASN A 150 -0.77 6.65 -10.08
CA ASN A 150 -0.86 5.21 -9.96
C ASN A 150 0.09 4.66 -8.89
N LEU A 151 -0.46 3.89 -7.96
CA LEU A 151 0.26 3.36 -6.81
C LEU A 151 1.00 2.05 -7.12
N MET A 152 0.91 1.50 -8.33
CA MET A 152 1.69 0.32 -8.70
C MET A 152 3.13 0.70 -9.07
N PHE A 153 4.08 -0.04 -8.51
CA PHE A 153 5.47 0.06 -8.96
C PHE A 153 5.61 -0.55 -10.35
N LYS A 154 6.08 0.27 -11.29
CA LYS A 154 6.46 -0.15 -12.64
C LYS A 154 7.89 -0.67 -12.64
N THR A 155 8.11 -1.74 -13.39
CA THR A 155 9.43 -2.26 -13.73
C THR A 155 9.41 -2.81 -15.14
N PHE A 156 10.54 -3.26 -15.65
CA PHE A 156 10.66 -3.73 -17.02
C PHE A 156 11.32 -5.11 -17.04
N GLN A 157 10.83 -5.99 -17.90
CA GLN A 157 11.36 -7.33 -18.09
C GLN A 157 11.73 -7.53 -19.55
N GLY A 158 13.02 -7.74 -19.80
CA GLY A 158 13.58 -7.96 -21.14
C GLY A 158 15.10 -8.04 -21.08
N VAL A 159 15.71 -8.47 -22.18
CA VAL A 159 17.17 -8.66 -22.28
C VAL A 159 17.88 -7.34 -22.58
N THR A 160 17.24 -6.46 -23.34
CA THR A 160 17.75 -5.11 -23.64
C THR A 160 16.76 -4.07 -23.15
N GLU A 161 17.25 -2.88 -22.79
CA GLU A 161 16.41 -1.76 -22.36
C GLU A 161 15.33 -1.43 -23.39
N ASP A 162 15.66 -1.52 -24.70
CA ASP A 162 14.75 -1.22 -25.80
C ASP A 162 13.68 -2.30 -26.06
N SER A 163 13.91 -3.55 -25.64
CA SER A 163 12.95 -4.66 -25.80
C SER A 163 12.18 -4.99 -24.52
N ALA A 164 12.36 -4.18 -23.48
CA ALA A 164 11.85 -4.49 -22.16
C ALA A 164 10.33 -4.29 -22.09
N SER A 165 9.62 -5.37 -21.79
CA SER A 165 8.17 -5.33 -21.57
C SER A 165 7.88 -4.71 -20.21
N GLN A 166 7.06 -3.67 -20.19
CA GLN A 166 6.61 -3.04 -18.95
C GLN A 166 5.78 -4.03 -18.13
N ILE A 167 6.16 -4.24 -16.88
CA ILE A 167 5.50 -5.09 -15.91
C ILE A 167 5.40 -4.37 -14.56
N TYR A 168 4.74 -4.99 -13.58
CA TYR A 168 4.45 -4.35 -12.31
C TYR A 168 4.74 -5.28 -11.15
N LEU A 169 5.18 -4.71 -10.03
CA LEU A 169 5.11 -5.39 -8.74
C LEU A 169 3.65 -5.41 -8.28
N ARG A 170 3.16 -6.57 -7.85
CA ARG A 170 1.76 -6.71 -7.44
C ARG A 170 1.38 -5.78 -6.26
N PRO A 171 0.26 -5.02 -6.34
CA PRO A 171 -0.23 -4.19 -5.26
C PRO A 171 -1.01 -4.95 -4.18
N GLU A 172 -1.35 -6.21 -4.46
CA GLU A 172 -2.07 -7.14 -3.59
C GLU A 172 -1.74 -8.60 -3.94
N THR A 173 -2.19 -9.57 -3.14
CA THR A 173 -1.98 -11.01 -3.40
C THR A 173 -3.15 -11.70 -4.11
N CYS A 174 -4.32 -11.07 -4.18
CA CYS A 174 -5.57 -11.69 -4.64
C CYS A 174 -5.53 -12.12 -6.11
N GLN A 175 -4.94 -11.32 -6.99
CA GLN A 175 -4.93 -11.63 -8.43
C GLN A 175 -4.26 -12.98 -8.73
N GLY A 176 -3.20 -13.34 -7.99
CA GLY A 176 -2.55 -14.65 -8.13
C GLY A 176 -3.50 -15.82 -7.82
N ILE A 177 -4.39 -15.64 -6.85
CA ILE A 177 -5.43 -16.61 -6.48
C ILE A 177 -6.46 -16.72 -7.61
N PHE A 178 -6.96 -15.59 -8.14
CA PHE A 178 -8.00 -15.58 -9.17
C PHE A 178 -7.54 -16.28 -10.45
N VAL A 179 -6.33 -15.97 -10.94
CA VAL A 179 -5.81 -16.60 -12.17
C VAL A 179 -5.57 -18.12 -11.98
N ASN A 180 -5.35 -18.57 -10.75
CA ASN A 180 -5.14 -19.99 -10.43
C ASN A 180 -6.39 -20.72 -9.93
N PHE A 181 -7.55 -20.05 -9.84
CA PHE A 181 -8.76 -20.64 -9.27
C PHE A 181 -9.08 -22.03 -9.85
N LYS A 182 -9.08 -22.15 -11.19
CA LYS A 182 -9.36 -23.42 -11.88
C LYS A 182 -8.27 -24.47 -11.67
N ASN A 183 -7.00 -24.06 -11.63
CA ASN A 183 -5.89 -24.97 -11.35
C ASN A 183 -6.02 -25.59 -9.96
N VAL A 184 -6.24 -24.75 -8.94
CA VAL A 184 -6.41 -25.18 -7.54
C VAL A 184 -7.66 -26.04 -7.38
N GLN A 185 -8.80 -25.61 -7.92
CA GLN A 185 -10.06 -26.36 -7.83
C GLN A 185 -9.91 -27.77 -8.40
N ARG A 186 -9.25 -27.90 -9.56
CA ARG A 186 -9.06 -29.18 -10.25
C ARG A 186 -8.13 -30.12 -9.51
N THR A 187 -6.96 -29.63 -9.06
CA THR A 187 -5.94 -30.47 -8.42
C THR A 187 -6.35 -30.92 -7.02
N THR A 188 -7.14 -30.12 -6.32
CA THR A 188 -7.61 -30.42 -4.96
C THR A 188 -9.02 -31.01 -4.90
N ARG A 189 -9.71 -31.08 -6.05
CA ARG A 189 -11.08 -31.60 -6.21
C ARG A 189 -12.10 -30.95 -5.26
N LYS A 190 -11.87 -29.70 -4.84
CA LYS A 190 -12.81 -28.98 -3.98
C LYS A 190 -14.10 -28.63 -4.72
N ARG A 191 -15.22 -28.78 -4.02
CA ARG A 191 -16.52 -28.21 -4.39
C ARG A 191 -16.69 -26.88 -3.66
N LEU A 192 -17.52 -25.99 -4.22
CA LEU A 192 -17.85 -24.75 -3.55
C LEU A 192 -18.73 -25.02 -2.30
N PRO A 193 -18.58 -24.24 -1.23
CA PRO A 193 -17.58 -23.19 -1.04
C PRO A 193 -16.20 -23.76 -0.63
N PHE A 194 -15.13 -23.14 -1.10
CA PHE A 194 -13.76 -23.38 -0.63
C PHE A 194 -12.95 -22.09 -0.74
N GLY A 195 -11.92 -21.94 0.10
CA GLY A 195 -11.05 -20.78 0.11
C GLY A 195 -9.66 -21.08 -0.45
N ILE A 196 -9.01 -20.06 -0.98
CA ILE A 196 -7.60 -20.11 -1.37
C ILE A 196 -6.88 -18.98 -0.62
N ALA A 197 -5.79 -19.32 0.06
CA ALA A 197 -5.02 -18.42 0.90
C ALA A 197 -3.58 -18.29 0.39
N GLN A 198 -3.00 -17.12 0.58
CA GLN A 198 -1.61 -16.83 0.25
C GLN A 198 -1.02 -15.87 1.28
N ILE A 199 0.24 -16.10 1.68
CA ILE A 199 1.05 -15.12 2.40
C ILE A 199 2.14 -14.66 1.45
N GLY A 200 2.25 -13.36 1.19
CA GLY A 200 3.27 -12.84 0.29
C GLY A 200 3.50 -11.35 0.45
N LYS A 201 4.51 -10.84 -0.26
CA LYS A 201 4.77 -9.41 -0.38
C LYS A 201 3.83 -8.76 -1.40
N SER A 202 3.47 -7.52 -1.14
CA SER A 202 2.75 -6.60 -2.04
C SER A 202 3.37 -5.23 -1.90
N PHE A 203 3.27 -4.41 -2.95
CA PHE A 203 4.00 -3.16 -3.05
C PHE A 203 3.06 -2.03 -3.46
N ARG A 204 3.10 -0.92 -2.73
CA ARG A 204 2.34 0.29 -3.04
C ARG A 204 3.28 1.48 -3.03
N ASN A 205 3.26 2.26 -4.08
CA ASN A 205 4.09 3.43 -4.26
C ASN A 205 3.47 4.61 -3.49
N GLU A 206 3.48 4.49 -2.17
CA GLU A 206 2.85 5.46 -1.26
C GLU A 206 3.63 6.78 -1.26
N ILE A 207 2.92 7.88 -1.49
CA ILE A 207 3.50 9.22 -1.64
C ILE A 207 3.82 9.84 -0.28
N THR A 208 2.93 9.63 0.70
CA THR A 208 3.02 10.30 2.00
C THR A 208 3.64 9.35 3.03
N PRO A 209 4.86 9.63 3.52
CA PRO A 209 5.44 8.86 4.61
C PRO A 209 4.58 9.02 5.85
N GLY A 210 4.35 7.92 6.59
CA GLY A 210 3.51 8.01 7.78
C GLY A 210 3.60 6.79 8.70
N ASN A 211 3.63 7.06 10.00
CA ASN A 211 3.37 6.12 11.08
C ASN A 211 4.11 4.77 10.94
N PHE A 212 5.44 4.76 10.84
CA PHE A 212 6.23 3.52 10.97
C PHE A 212 5.76 2.41 10.00
N ILE A 213 5.54 1.19 10.46
CA ILE A 213 5.09 0.06 9.63
C ILE A 213 3.60 0.11 9.22
N PHE A 214 2.86 1.18 9.55
CA PHE A 214 1.47 1.35 9.12
C PHE A 214 1.36 1.83 7.67
N ARG A 215 2.41 2.46 7.12
CA ARG A 215 2.54 2.77 5.70
C ARG A 215 3.96 2.48 5.24
N THR A 216 4.09 1.53 4.30
CA THR A 216 5.35 1.00 3.80
C THR A 216 5.28 0.77 2.30
#